data_AF-A0A964QXA8-F1
#
_entry.id   AF-A0A964QXA8-F1
#
_cell.length_a   1.000
_cell.length_b   1.000
_cell.length_c   1.000
_cell.angle_alpha   90.00
_cell.angle_beta   90.00
_cell.angle_gamma   90.00
#
_symmetry.space_group_name_H-M   'P 1'
#
loop_
_entity.id
_entity.type
_entity.pdbx_description
1 polymer ?
#
loop_
_entity_poly.entity_id
_entity_poly.type
_entity_poly.pdbx_seq_one_letter_code
_entity_poly.pdbx_strand_id
1 'polypeptide(L)'
;MKIEVCKRLRDIADCCAAAGRFAAGKTFSDYQADDLLRSAIERKLGIIGEAFAQLEETDPAQAEHFPELRKIIGLRNRIVHGYDKLDEELVWDVVQNRLPALQPQVEALLEAE
;
A
#
# COMPACT_ATOMS: atom_id res chain seq x y z
N MET A 1 6.39 14.74 16.31
CA MET A 1 5.25 14.84 15.38
C MET A 1 5.73 14.78 13.93
N LYS A 2 6.45 15.79 13.42
CA LYS A 2 6.94 15.83 12.02
C LYS A 2 7.78 14.61 11.59
N ILE A 3 8.73 14.17 12.43
CA ILE A 3 9.56 12.98 12.16
C ILE A 3 8.72 11.71 11.97
N GLU A 4 7.63 11.56 12.74
CA GLU A 4 6.78 10.37 12.66
C GLU A 4 5.97 10.37 11.36
N VAL A 5 5.45 11.53 10.95
CA VAL A 5 4.76 11.71 9.66
C VAL A 5 5.67 11.37 8.48
N CYS A 6 6.88 11.94 8.43
CA CYS A 6 7.86 11.63 7.38
C CYS A 6 8.21 10.14 7.35
N LYS A 7 8.32 9.49 8.51
CA LYS A 7 8.56 8.06 8.59
C LYS A 7 7.42 7.25 7.98
N ARG A 8 6.16 7.59 8.29
CA ARG A 8 4.98 6.91 7.72
C ARG A 8 4.86 7.09 6.22
N LEU A 9 5.06 8.32 5.72
CA LEU A 9 5.07 8.59 4.29
C LEU A 9 6.18 7.81 3.59
N ARG A 10 7.37 7.70 4.19
CA ARG A 10 8.48 6.88 3.65
C ARG A 10 8.15 5.40 3.62
N ASP A 11 7.57 4.86 4.70
CA ASP A 11 7.12 3.47 4.76
C ASP A 11 6.13 3.16 3.61
N ILE A 12 5.19 4.07 3.34
CA ILE A 12 4.23 3.96 2.25
C ILE A 12 4.94 3.97 0.89
N ALA A 13 5.81 4.96 0.63
CA ALA A 13 6.51 5.10 -0.65
C ALA A 13 7.38 3.87 -0.96
N ASP A 14 8.18 3.43 0.02
CA ASP A 14 9.07 2.28 -0.12
C ASP A 14 8.30 0.99 -0.39
N CYS A 15 7.14 0.81 0.26
CA CYS A 15 6.30 -0.36 0.05
C CYS A 15 5.57 -0.32 -1.30
N CYS A 16 5.12 0.86 -1.76
CA CYS A 16 4.56 1.02 -3.11
C CYS A 16 5.60 0.62 -4.16
N ALA A 17 6.81 1.17 -4.05
CA ALA A 17 7.91 0.87 -4.96
C ALA A 17 8.28 -0.63 -4.93
N ALA A 18 8.34 -1.24 -3.74
CA ALA A 18 8.64 -2.67 -3.62
C ALA A 18 7.56 -3.56 -4.26
N ALA A 19 6.28 -3.30 -3.98
CA ALA A 19 5.17 -4.06 -4.55
C ALA A 19 5.16 -3.95 -6.09
N GLY A 20 5.36 -2.73 -6.63
CA GLY A 20 5.49 -2.52 -8.07
C GLY A 20 6.66 -3.28 -8.69
N ARG A 21 7.83 -3.29 -8.03
CA ARG A 21 8.99 -4.09 -8.50
C ARG A 21 8.72 -5.59 -8.50
N PHE A 22 8.01 -6.11 -7.51
CA PHE A 22 7.68 -7.54 -7.44
C PHE A 22 6.70 -7.96 -8.55
N ALA A 23 5.75 -7.08 -8.87
CA ALA A 23 4.74 -7.31 -9.91
C ALA A 23 5.23 -6.97 -11.34
N ALA A 24 6.41 -6.36 -11.49
CA ALA A 24 6.93 -5.94 -12.78
C ALA A 24 7.11 -7.13 -13.74
N GLY A 25 6.49 -7.05 -14.92
CA GLY A 25 6.53 -8.10 -15.93
C GLY A 25 5.79 -9.38 -15.55
N LYS A 26 4.98 -9.36 -14.50
CA LYS A 26 4.15 -10.49 -14.05
C LYS A 26 2.70 -10.29 -14.50
N THR A 27 2.04 -11.39 -14.80
CA THR A 27 0.60 -11.44 -15.04
C THR A 27 -0.15 -11.80 -13.76
N PHE A 28 -1.48 -11.66 -13.77
CA PHE A 28 -2.30 -12.15 -12.67
C PHE A 28 -2.12 -13.66 -12.43
N SER A 29 -2.04 -14.45 -13.52
CA SER A 29 -1.81 -15.90 -13.39
C SER A 29 -0.46 -16.22 -12.75
N ASP A 30 0.59 -15.43 -13.00
CA ASP A 30 1.89 -15.61 -12.34
C ASP A 30 1.78 -15.31 -10.84
N TYR A 31 1.04 -14.27 -10.47
CA TYR A 31 0.76 -13.92 -9.08
C TYR A 31 -0.02 -15.01 -8.34
N GLN A 32 -1.05 -15.59 -8.95
CA GLN A 32 -1.84 -16.65 -8.33
C GLN A 32 -1.05 -17.94 -8.14
N ALA A 33 -0.16 -18.26 -9.08
CA ALA A 33 0.64 -19.48 -9.06
C ALA A 33 1.87 -19.42 -8.13
N ASP A 34 2.27 -18.23 -7.67
CA ASP A 34 3.49 -18.02 -6.87
C ASP A 34 3.15 -17.50 -5.47
N ASP A 35 3.17 -18.41 -4.50
CA ASP A 35 2.86 -18.11 -3.09
C ASP A 35 3.84 -17.10 -2.46
N LEU A 36 5.10 -17.09 -2.91
CA LEU A 36 6.10 -16.15 -2.42
C LEU A 36 5.80 -14.74 -2.94
N LEU A 37 5.46 -14.61 -4.23
CA LEU A 37 5.06 -13.35 -4.82
C LEU A 37 3.79 -12.81 -4.14
N ARG A 38 2.79 -13.66 -3.96
CA ARG A 38 1.55 -13.33 -3.25
C ARG A 38 1.81 -12.82 -1.84
N SER A 39 2.55 -13.59 -1.05
CA SER A 39 2.92 -13.24 0.32
C SER A 39 3.72 -11.94 0.40
N ALA A 40 4.65 -11.72 -0.53
CA ALA A 40 5.46 -10.50 -0.58
C ALA A 40 4.60 -9.26 -0.86
N ILE A 41 3.69 -9.34 -1.83
CA ILE A 41 2.76 -8.26 -2.18
C ILE A 41 1.81 -7.96 -1.01
N GLU A 42 1.17 -8.99 -0.46
CA GLU A 42 0.23 -8.84 0.67
C GLU A 42 0.91 -8.19 1.87
N ARG A 43 2.16 -8.57 2.16
CA ARG A 43 2.96 -7.93 3.22
C ARG A 43 3.18 -6.45 2.98
N LYS A 44 3.49 -6.03 1.73
CA LYS A 44 3.68 -4.60 1.40
C LYS A 44 2.38 -3.81 1.52
N LEU A 45 1.26 -4.37 1.06
CA LEU A 45 -0.04 -3.74 1.22
C LEU A 45 -0.46 -3.60 2.69
N GLY A 46 -0.15 -4.62 3.52
CA GLY A 46 -0.38 -4.55 4.96
C GLY A 46 0.41 -3.43 5.63
N ILE A 47 1.69 -3.23 5.26
CA ILE A 47 2.51 -2.13 5.79
C ILE A 47 1.99 -0.77 5.32
N ILE A 48 1.59 -0.63 4.06
CA ILE A 48 0.99 0.61 3.53
C ILE A 48 -0.26 0.98 4.34
N GLY A 49 -1.16 0.02 4.55
CA GLY A 49 -2.39 0.25 5.32
C GLY A 49 -2.12 0.63 6.78
N GLU A 50 -1.15 -0.02 7.43
CA GLU A 50 -0.76 0.30 8.80
C GLU A 50 -0.13 1.70 8.90
N ALA A 51 0.80 2.01 8.01
CA ALA A 51 1.48 3.31 8.00
C ALA A 51 0.49 4.46 7.75
N PHE A 52 -0.48 4.26 6.84
CA PHE A 52 -1.49 5.26 6.58
C PHE A 52 -2.50 5.41 7.74
N ALA A 53 -2.91 4.31 8.39
CA ALA A 53 -3.77 4.39 9.57
C ALA A 53 -3.11 5.21 10.71
N GLN A 54 -1.82 4.98 10.94
CA GLN A 54 -1.06 5.74 11.94
C GLN A 54 -0.83 7.21 11.52
N LEU A 55 -0.69 7.49 10.22
CA LEU A 55 -0.66 8.85 9.70
C LEU A 55 -2.00 9.55 9.95
N GLU A 56 -3.13 8.91 9.63
CA GLU A 56 -4.47 9.47 9.85
C GLU A 56 -4.76 9.75 11.32
N GLU A 57 -4.27 8.91 12.23
CA GLU A 57 -4.37 9.15 13.68
C GLU A 57 -3.50 10.32 14.16
N THR A 58 -2.28 10.45 13.61
CA THR A 58 -1.29 11.44 14.07
C THR A 58 -1.48 12.82 13.44
N ASP A 59 -1.85 12.86 12.16
CA ASP A 59 -2.05 14.06 11.37
C ASP A 59 -3.17 13.83 10.33
N PRO A 60 -4.44 13.98 10.74
CA PRO A 60 -5.59 13.80 9.85
C PRO A 60 -5.56 14.73 8.65
N ALA A 61 -5.02 15.95 8.80
CA ALA A 61 -4.94 16.93 7.72
C ALA A 61 -3.98 16.43 6.63
N GLN A 62 -2.84 15.84 7.01
CA GLN A 62 -1.96 15.20 6.05
C GLN A 62 -2.60 13.98 5.36
N ALA A 63 -3.37 13.18 6.09
CA ALA A 63 -4.07 12.04 5.51
C ALA A 63 -5.17 12.44 4.50
N GLU A 64 -5.76 13.63 4.60
CA GLU A 64 -6.74 14.14 3.64
C GLU A 64 -6.18 14.36 2.23
N HIS A 65 -4.86 14.50 2.09
CA HIS A 65 -4.21 14.55 0.78
C HIS A 65 -4.27 13.23 0.01
N PHE A 66 -4.62 12.12 0.67
CA PHE A 66 -4.65 10.78 0.07
C PHE A 66 -5.99 10.06 0.31
N PRO A 67 -7.12 10.59 -0.20
CA PRO A 67 -8.42 9.98 0.04
C PRO A 67 -8.53 8.55 -0.50
N GLU A 68 -7.79 8.18 -1.56
CA GLU A 68 -7.73 6.81 -2.08
C GLU A 68 -7.07 5.80 -1.14
N LEU A 69 -6.16 6.24 -0.25
CA LEU A 69 -5.45 5.35 0.68
C LEU A 69 -6.38 4.80 1.77
N ARG A 70 -7.50 5.46 2.06
CA ARG A 70 -8.54 4.93 2.96
C ARG A 70 -9.11 3.60 2.48
N LYS A 71 -9.15 3.37 1.16
CA LYS A 71 -9.58 2.08 0.59
C LYS A 71 -8.54 0.98 0.80
N ILE A 72 -7.26 1.34 0.86
CA ILE A 72 -6.15 0.41 1.12
C ILE A 72 -6.14 -0.02 2.61
N ILE A 73 -6.58 0.83 3.56
CA ILE A 73 -6.81 0.39 4.95
C ILE A 73 -7.84 -0.75 5.00
N GLY A 74 -8.94 -0.62 4.27
CA GLY A 74 -9.96 -1.66 4.17
C GLY A 74 -9.42 -2.98 3.60
N LEU A 75 -8.48 -2.89 2.66
CA LEU A 75 -7.78 -4.06 2.11
C LEU A 75 -6.86 -4.71 3.15
N ARG A 76 -6.10 -3.93 3.94
CA ARG A 76 -5.27 -4.44 5.05
C ARG A 76 -6.07 -5.28 6.02
N ASN A 77 -7.26 -4.85 6.40
CA ASN A 77 -8.12 -5.62 7.31
C ASN A 77 -8.58 -6.95 6.69
N ARG A 78 -8.82 -7.00 5.39
CA ARG A 78 -9.16 -8.25 4.67
C ARG A 78 -7.95 -9.18 4.54
N ILE A 79 -6.77 -8.64 4.23
CA ILE A 79 -5.52 -9.41 4.16
C ILE A 79 -5.19 -10.05 5.52
N VAL A 80 -5.37 -9.31 6.62
CA VAL A 80 -4.98 -9.79 7.97
C VAL A 80 -6.05 -10.67 8.63
N HIS A 81 -7.34 -10.37 8.45
CA HIS A 81 -8.42 -11.03 9.21
C HIS A 81 -9.38 -11.86 8.36
N GLY A 82 -9.36 -11.73 7.03
CA GLY A 82 -10.26 -12.43 6.10
C GLY A 82 -9.51 -13.15 4.99
N TYR A 83 -8.34 -13.71 5.28
CA TYR A 83 -7.45 -14.37 4.31
C TYR A 83 -8.13 -15.56 3.59
N ASP A 84 -9.16 -16.17 4.19
CA ASP A 84 -10.00 -17.21 3.59
C ASP A 84 -10.92 -16.69 2.47
N LYS A 85 -11.12 -15.37 2.41
CA LYS A 85 -11.99 -14.66 1.45
C LYS A 85 -11.26 -13.49 0.78
N LEU A 86 -9.93 -13.55 0.72
CA LEU A 86 -9.15 -12.50 0.08
C LEU A 86 -9.44 -12.53 -1.42
N ASP A 87 -9.94 -11.40 -1.92
CA ASP A 87 -10.14 -11.18 -3.35
C ASP A 87 -8.78 -10.88 -3.98
N GLU A 88 -8.16 -11.93 -4.53
CA GLU A 88 -6.86 -11.87 -5.20
C GLU A 88 -6.87 -10.93 -6.41
N GLU A 89 -8.00 -10.82 -7.13
CA GLU A 89 -8.15 -9.88 -8.25
C GLU A 89 -8.11 -8.44 -7.75
N LEU A 90 -8.76 -8.15 -6.63
CA LEU A 90 -8.70 -6.83 -5.99
C LEU A 90 -7.28 -6.49 -5.54
N VAL A 91 -6.56 -7.45 -4.92
CA VAL A 91 -5.16 -7.24 -4.51
C VAL A 91 -4.30 -6.90 -5.73
N TRP A 92 -4.47 -7.66 -6.81
CA TRP A 92 -3.74 -7.44 -8.04
C TRP A 92 -4.08 -6.10 -8.72
N ASP A 93 -5.36 -5.72 -8.78
CA ASP A 93 -5.80 -4.40 -9.29
C ASP A 93 -5.15 -3.26 -8.51
N VAL A 94 -5.07 -3.38 -7.18
CA VAL A 94 -4.44 -2.36 -6.35
C VAL A 94 -2.97 -2.20 -6.70
N VAL A 95 -2.24 -3.31 -6.84
CA VAL A 95 -0.81 -3.27 -7.18
C VAL A 95 -0.57 -2.69 -8.56
N GLN A 96 -1.38 -3.07 -9.55
CA GLN A 96 -1.17 -2.66 -10.95
C GLN A 96 -1.68 -1.26 -11.25
N ASN A 97 -2.80 -0.85 -10.64
CA ASN A 97 -3.53 0.34 -11.07
C ASN A 97 -3.63 1.44 -10.00
N ARG A 98 -3.41 1.14 -8.72
CA ARG A 98 -3.54 2.13 -7.63
C ARG A 98 -2.20 2.56 -7.08
N LEU A 99 -1.31 1.61 -6.77
CA LEU A 99 0.01 1.93 -6.21
C LEU A 99 0.85 2.82 -7.13
N PRO A 100 0.89 2.63 -8.47
CA PRO A 100 1.67 3.50 -9.35
C PRO A 100 1.18 4.95 -9.38
N ALA A 101 -0.12 5.18 -9.15
CA ALA A 101 -0.69 6.52 -9.04
C ALA A 101 -0.44 7.14 -7.66
N LEU A 102 -0.36 6.31 -6.62
CA LEU A 102 -0.14 6.76 -5.24
C LEU A 102 1.31 7.15 -4.97
N GLN A 103 2.26 6.34 -5.43
CA GLN A 103 3.69 6.52 -5.15
C GLN A 103 4.18 7.97 -5.38
N PRO A 104 3.97 8.60 -6.57
CA PRO A 104 4.47 9.94 -6.82
C PRO A 104 3.81 11.01 -5.94
N GLN A 105 2.56 10.80 -5.50
CA GLN A 105 1.88 11.74 -4.60
C GLN A 105 2.53 11.72 -3.21
N VAL A 106 2.86 10.53 -2.71
CA VAL A 106 3.50 10.35 -1.40
C VAL A 106 4.93 10.87 -1.43
N GLU A 107 5.65 10.65 -2.53
CA GLU A 107 7.00 11.19 -2.75
C GLU A 107 7.00 12.73 -2.80
N ALA A 108 6.05 13.34 -3.51
CA ALA A 108 5.93 14.80 -3.56
C ALA A 108 5.68 15.42 -2.17
N LEU A 109 4.87 14.77 -1.34
CA LEU A 109 4.63 15.21 0.04
C LEU A 109 5.84 15.02 0.94
N LEU A 110 6.63 13.95 0.76
CA LEU A 110 7.90 13.76 1.45
C LEU A 110 8.93 14.85 1.12
N GLU A 111 8.92 15.36 -0.11
CA GLU A 111 9.83 16.43 -0.55
C GLU A 111 9.41 17.82 -0.05
N ALA A 112 8.12 18.00 0.25
CA ALA A 112 7.56 19.26 0.74
C ALA A 112 7.71 19.47 2.27
N GLU A 113 8.04 18.41 3.01
CA GLU A 113 8.21 18.40 4.48
C GLU A 113 9.64 18.71 4.94
#